data_AF-A0A523TVH3-F1
#
_entry.id   AF-A0A523TVH3-F1
#
_cell.length_a   1.000
_cell.length_b   1.000
_cell.length_c   1.000
_cell.angle_alpha   90.00
_cell.angle_beta   90.00
_cell.angle_gamma   90.00
#
_symmetry.space_group_name_H-M   'P 1'
#
loop_
_entity.id
_entity.type
_entity.pdbx_description
1 polymer ?
#
loop_
_entity_poly.entity_id
_entity_poly.type
_entity_poly.pdbx_seq_one_letter_code
_entity_poly.pdbx_strand_id
1 'polypeptide(L)'
;MTRDHVTLFLDTNTLLHFPPIKEVKWCSVCNAKSVTLIMCHPVMKEIDEKKYDSMLSDRAKSVEKEFKAIKKNGGQVRESVQLEILNKYLRKEDFLESKVPDNRDEQILYLAFQCQTENKDTKVIVYSNDWTFQQRCEAAGIEWIAPDEDTIRDLPKTELEKKYKKAVTELNELKNSKPILEVLLGNEDGSYEKDKIIEYTINTQYEILDVEGVVKKERETLESYVTHLKKRAGRGNSFYGDSGEYSNVGVELYAEKIPQYIERFREWVEKVNKYKAICTRKCAFSIIINNNGNAPAENIDLHLKFPPILDGIHWGEKEHIGIYPFPPSKPRQPKEPRTRMQQLADNLTFIAPRLHDNDISEDEFIESPIEFNCYTANGFTISYHTESIKHYHRKYVGPLYLVFKEGIAISPFQLECWATAGNLQDRYNKTLNFIVAVDEEAQDEKPDEPLQGKT
;
A
#
# COMPACT_ATOMS: atom_id res chain seq x y z
N MET A 1 46.93 8.88 50.56
CA MET A 1 48.00 9.88 50.38
C MET A 1 48.33 9.94 48.90
N THR A 2 48.30 11.13 48.29
CA THR A 2 48.64 11.33 46.87
C THR A 2 50.17 11.26 46.71
N ARG A 3 50.65 10.51 45.71
CA ARG A 3 52.09 10.35 45.43
C ARG A 3 52.63 11.60 44.72
N ASP A 4 53.88 12.01 44.99
CA ASP A 4 54.47 13.17 44.31
C ASP A 4 54.83 12.85 42.85
N HIS A 5 55.43 11.68 42.61
CA HIS A 5 55.83 11.22 41.29
C HIS A 5 55.69 9.70 41.14
N VAL A 6 55.29 9.24 39.95
CA VAL A 6 55.16 7.83 39.59
C VAL A 6 55.76 7.57 38.22
N THR A 7 56.52 6.48 38.10
CA THR A 7 57.00 5.94 36.83
C THR A 7 56.11 4.77 36.41
N LEU A 8 55.49 4.86 35.24
CA LEU A 8 54.50 3.90 34.75
C LEU A 8 54.97 3.21 33.47
N PHE A 9 55.17 1.90 33.50
CA PHE A 9 55.54 1.09 32.35
C PHE A 9 54.31 0.69 31.55
N LEU A 10 54.32 0.93 30.24
CA LEU A 10 53.18 0.64 29.36
C LEU A 10 53.32 -0.73 28.70
N ASP A 11 52.23 -1.48 28.61
CA ASP A 11 52.11 -2.74 27.87
C ASP A 11 51.53 -2.51 26.46
N THR A 12 51.98 -3.28 25.47
CA THR A 12 51.48 -3.26 24.09
C THR A 12 49.96 -3.47 24.02
N ASN A 13 49.40 -4.42 24.79
CA ASN A 13 47.96 -4.70 24.75
C ASN A 13 47.15 -3.48 25.20
N THR A 14 47.61 -2.76 26.22
CA THR A 14 46.95 -1.53 26.67
C THR A 14 46.94 -0.46 25.58
N LEU A 15 48.05 -0.34 24.85
CA LEU A 15 48.18 0.65 23.77
C LEU A 15 47.31 0.34 22.54
N LEU A 16 47.05 -0.94 22.27
CA LEU A 16 46.28 -1.36 21.10
C LEU A 16 44.77 -1.46 21.37
N HIS A 17 44.37 -1.80 22.59
CA HIS A 17 42.97 -2.12 22.89
C HIS A 17 42.22 -1.04 23.68
N PHE A 18 42.91 -0.11 24.31
CA PHE A 18 42.31 0.94 25.15
C PHE A 18 42.44 2.32 24.51
N PRO A 19 41.86 3.39 25.11
CA PRO A 19 41.92 4.73 24.54
C PRO A 19 43.37 5.20 24.32
N PRO A 20 43.60 6.06 23.31
CA PRO A 20 44.91 6.66 23.07
C PRO A 20 45.53 7.24 24.34
N ILE A 21 46.86 7.18 24.46
CA ILE A 21 47.54 7.60 25.70
C ILE A 21 47.32 9.08 26.03
N LYS A 22 47.04 9.91 25.02
CA LYS A 22 46.66 11.30 25.23
C LYS A 22 45.28 11.45 25.85
N GLU A 23 44.38 10.48 25.78
CA GLU A 23 43.02 10.62 26.30
C GLU A 23 42.94 10.23 27.79
N VAL A 24 43.79 9.31 28.22
CA VAL A 24 43.84 8.79 29.60
C VAL A 24 44.27 9.87 30.61
N LYS A 25 43.58 9.93 31.75
CA LYS A 25 43.89 10.83 32.87
C LYS A 25 44.91 10.19 33.82
N TRP A 26 46.16 10.07 33.39
CA TRP A 26 47.21 9.31 34.08
C TRP A 26 47.42 9.68 35.56
N CYS A 27 47.40 10.97 35.91
CA CYS A 27 47.54 11.40 37.30
C CYS A 27 46.41 10.87 38.21
N SER A 28 45.17 10.84 37.68
CA SER A 28 44.02 10.25 38.37
C SER A 28 44.15 8.73 38.49
N VAL A 29 44.55 8.07 37.41
CA VAL A 29 44.76 6.60 37.37
C VAL A 29 45.84 6.17 38.37
N CYS A 30 46.95 6.89 38.46
CA CYS A 30 48.08 6.55 39.34
C CYS A 30 47.98 7.15 40.76
N ASN A 31 46.96 7.98 41.03
CA ASN A 31 46.84 8.79 42.25
C ASN A 31 48.14 9.57 42.59
N ALA A 32 48.67 10.30 41.59
CA ALA A 32 49.95 11.00 41.66
C ALA A 32 49.86 12.44 41.15
N LYS A 33 50.74 13.34 41.62
CA LYS A 33 50.83 14.73 41.12
C LYS A 33 51.47 14.79 39.73
N SER A 34 52.42 13.91 39.45
CA SER A 34 53.10 13.80 38.16
C SER A 34 53.40 12.36 37.78
N VAL A 35 53.40 12.06 36.48
CA VAL A 35 53.60 10.70 35.95
C VAL A 35 54.60 10.71 34.79
N THR A 36 55.56 9.81 34.82
CA THR A 36 56.44 9.50 33.67
C THR A 36 56.05 8.17 33.08
N LEU A 37 55.53 8.18 31.87
CA LEU A 37 55.21 7.00 31.08
C LEU A 37 56.50 6.45 30.46
N ILE A 38 56.80 5.19 30.70
CA ILE A 38 57.95 4.49 30.15
C ILE A 38 57.48 3.59 29.01
N MET A 39 58.01 3.86 27.82
CA MET A 39 57.89 2.99 26.67
C MET A 39 59.20 2.22 26.48
N CYS A 40 59.15 0.91 26.71
CA CYS A 40 60.31 0.04 26.56
C CYS A 40 60.50 -0.43 25.12
N HIS A 41 61.73 -0.78 24.77
CA HIS A 41 62.05 -1.36 23.47
C HIS A 41 61.22 -2.61 23.07
N PRO A 42 60.92 -3.57 23.99
CA PRO A 42 60.10 -4.74 23.65
C PRO A 42 58.70 -4.37 23.17
N VAL A 43 58.08 -3.38 23.83
CA VAL A 43 56.76 -2.83 23.50
C VAL A 43 56.79 -2.15 22.13
N MET A 44 57.84 -1.36 21.85
CA MET A 44 58.02 -0.74 20.54
C MET A 44 58.14 -1.77 19.42
N LYS A 45 58.91 -2.85 19.64
CA LYS A 45 59.09 -3.93 18.67
C LYS A 45 57.76 -4.63 18.39
N GLU A 46 56.97 -4.90 19.43
CA GLU A 46 55.65 -5.52 19.26
C GLU A 46 54.67 -4.60 18.52
N ILE A 47 54.65 -3.30 18.83
CA ILE A 47 53.84 -2.33 18.08
C ILE A 47 54.27 -2.33 16.60
N ASP A 48 55.56 -2.41 16.30
CA ASP A 48 56.07 -2.45 14.93
C ASP A 48 55.60 -3.69 14.16
N GLU A 49 55.69 -4.87 14.78
CA GLU A 49 55.17 -6.12 14.20
C GLU A 49 53.67 -6.05 13.95
N LYS A 50 52.90 -5.43 14.86
CA LYS A 50 51.45 -5.29 14.74
C LYS A 50 51.00 -4.33 13.64
N LYS A 51 51.90 -3.57 13.00
CA LYS A 51 51.55 -2.73 11.83
C LYS A 51 51.15 -3.53 10.59
N TYR A 52 51.48 -4.81 10.55
CA TYR A 52 51.15 -5.72 9.46
C TYR A 52 50.00 -6.67 9.81
N ASP A 53 49.42 -6.55 11.01
CA ASP A 53 48.28 -7.33 11.46
C ASP A 53 46.99 -6.88 10.77
N SER A 54 46.17 -7.83 10.30
CA SER A 54 44.95 -7.53 9.54
C SER A 54 43.90 -6.76 10.35
N MET A 55 43.91 -6.91 11.68
CA MET A 55 42.97 -6.23 12.57
C MET A 55 43.62 -5.04 13.26
N LEU A 56 44.85 -5.17 13.73
CA LEU A 56 45.48 -4.17 14.60
C LEU A 56 46.39 -3.17 13.86
N SER A 57 46.63 -3.33 12.56
CA SER A 57 47.55 -2.49 11.79
C SER A 57 47.29 -0.98 11.92
N ASP A 58 46.04 -0.55 11.76
CA ASP A 58 45.69 0.87 11.85
C ASP A 58 45.91 1.43 13.26
N ARG A 59 45.60 0.62 14.29
CA ARG A 59 45.83 1.00 15.69
C ARG A 59 47.31 1.09 15.98
N ALA A 60 48.10 0.10 15.58
CA ALA A 60 49.55 0.09 15.76
C ALA A 60 50.23 1.28 15.06
N LYS A 61 49.84 1.61 13.82
CA LYS A 61 50.32 2.80 13.09
C LYS A 61 49.92 4.10 13.78
N SER A 62 48.70 4.18 14.30
CA SER A 62 48.23 5.35 15.05
C SER A 62 49.05 5.58 16.32
N VAL A 63 49.27 4.52 17.09
CA VAL A 63 50.05 4.52 18.33
C VAL A 63 51.50 4.95 18.04
N GLU A 64 52.14 4.38 17.01
CA GLU A 64 53.50 4.79 16.61
C GLU A 64 53.56 6.28 16.20
N LYS A 65 52.59 6.74 15.40
CA LYS A 65 52.51 8.14 14.96
C LYS A 65 52.35 9.07 16.17
N GLU A 66 51.51 8.68 17.13
CA GLU A 66 51.31 9.42 18.37
C GLU A 66 52.61 9.54 19.16
N PHE A 67 53.35 8.44 19.33
CA PHE A 67 54.64 8.45 20.03
C PHE A 67 55.71 9.27 19.33
N LYS A 68 55.82 9.19 18.00
CA LYS A 68 56.72 10.06 17.22
C LYS A 68 56.40 11.54 17.42
N ALA A 69 55.11 11.89 17.44
CA ALA A 69 54.66 13.26 17.68
C ALA A 69 55.00 13.74 19.10
N ILE A 70 54.77 12.92 20.13
CA ILE A 70 55.10 13.24 21.52
C ILE A 70 56.60 13.42 21.69
N LYS A 71 57.42 12.54 21.11
CA LYS A 71 58.88 12.65 21.13
C LYS A 71 59.37 13.94 20.47
N LYS A 72 58.77 14.34 19.34
CA LYS A 72 59.11 15.60 18.65
C LYS A 72 58.77 16.83 19.51
N ASN A 73 57.78 16.72 20.39
CA ASN A 73 57.38 17.76 21.34
C ASN A 73 58.11 17.64 22.69
N GLY A 74 59.32 17.08 22.72
CA GLY A 74 60.12 16.98 23.93
C GLY A 74 59.64 15.95 24.96
N GLY A 75 58.80 14.99 24.56
CA GLY A 75 58.28 13.94 25.44
C GLY A 75 57.05 14.34 26.26
N GLN A 76 56.53 15.56 26.11
CA GLN A 76 55.35 15.98 26.87
C GLN A 76 54.06 15.39 26.29
N VAL A 77 53.32 14.63 27.11
CA VAL A 77 52.01 14.06 26.72
C VAL A 77 50.90 15.05 27.05
N ARG A 78 50.91 15.55 28.30
CA ARG A 78 49.98 16.53 28.89
C ARG A 78 50.68 17.28 30.03
N GLU A 79 50.00 18.23 30.67
CA GLU A 79 50.47 18.85 31.91
C GLU A 79 50.73 17.76 32.98
N SER A 80 51.90 17.80 33.61
CA SER A 80 52.37 16.81 34.60
C SER A 80 52.52 15.36 34.12
N VAL A 81 52.44 15.10 32.81
CA VAL A 81 52.65 13.77 32.22
C VAL A 81 53.70 13.82 31.12
N GLN A 82 54.79 13.10 31.32
CA GLN A 82 55.88 12.93 30.35
C GLN A 82 55.93 11.51 29.83
N LEU A 83 56.47 11.34 28.64
CA LEU A 83 56.78 10.07 28.02
C LEU A 83 58.29 9.99 27.81
N GLU A 84 58.88 8.94 28.34
CA GLU A 84 60.27 8.59 28.14
C GLU A 84 60.37 7.26 27.39
N ILE A 85 61.24 7.24 26.37
CA ILE A 85 61.55 6.01 25.63
C ILE A 85 62.81 5.44 26.23
N LEU A 86 62.67 4.33 26.95
CA LEU A 86 63.80 3.64 27.55
C LEU A 86 64.54 2.84 26.48
N ASN A 87 65.54 3.47 25.86
CA ASN A 87 66.35 2.89 24.80
C ASN A 87 67.50 2.02 25.35
N LYS A 88 67.17 1.13 26.29
CA LYS A 88 68.12 0.17 26.85
C LYS A 88 67.92 -1.19 26.21
N TYR A 89 68.95 -1.68 25.52
CA TYR A 89 68.97 -3.05 25.02
C TYR A 89 69.42 -3.99 26.13
N LEU A 90 68.59 -4.98 26.43
CA LEU A 90 68.93 -6.05 27.35
C LEU A 90 69.81 -7.08 26.64
N ARG A 91 70.93 -7.46 27.27
CA ARG A 91 71.80 -8.54 26.86
C ARG A 91 71.42 -9.81 27.61
N LYS A 92 71.78 -10.98 27.06
CA LYS A 92 71.54 -12.26 27.75
C LYS A 92 72.20 -12.30 29.13
N GLU A 93 73.36 -11.66 29.28
CA GLU A 93 74.09 -11.57 30.55
C GLU A 93 73.34 -10.76 31.62
N ASP A 94 72.35 -9.95 31.26
CA ASP A 94 71.58 -9.13 32.20
C ASP A 94 70.52 -9.96 32.96
N PHE A 95 70.23 -11.19 32.52
CA PHE A 95 69.22 -12.06 33.13
C PHE A 95 69.87 -13.10 34.05
N LEU A 96 69.19 -13.42 35.16
CA LEU A 96 69.53 -14.57 36.00
C LEU A 96 69.35 -15.88 35.20
N GLU A 97 70.18 -16.89 35.45
CA GLU A 97 70.23 -18.17 34.70
C GLU A 97 68.86 -18.89 34.56
N SER A 98 67.87 -18.53 35.38
CA SER A 98 66.52 -19.10 35.38
C SER A 98 65.47 -18.33 34.55
N LYS A 99 65.79 -17.17 33.96
CA LYS A 99 64.83 -16.35 33.19
C LYS A 99 65.07 -16.45 31.69
N VAL A 100 63.99 -16.65 30.92
CA VAL A 100 64.03 -16.77 29.45
C VAL A 100 64.16 -15.37 28.82
N PRO A 101 65.27 -15.05 28.14
CA PRO A 101 65.50 -13.72 27.58
C PRO A 101 64.50 -13.32 26.48
N ASP A 102 63.83 -14.28 25.85
CA ASP A 102 62.98 -14.05 24.68
C ASP A 102 61.52 -13.68 25.02
N ASN A 103 61.12 -13.75 26.29
CA ASN A 103 59.78 -13.36 26.71
C ASN A 103 59.70 -11.83 26.91
N ARG A 104 58.86 -11.15 26.13
CA ARG A 104 58.68 -9.68 26.17
C ARG A 104 58.22 -9.19 27.54
N ASP A 105 57.30 -9.92 28.18
CA ASP A 105 56.80 -9.59 29.50
C ASP A 105 57.94 -9.60 30.54
N GLU A 106 58.83 -10.60 30.47
CA GLU A 106 59.99 -10.69 31.36
C GLU A 106 60.98 -9.55 31.10
N GLN A 107 61.14 -9.12 29.85
CA GLN A 107 61.97 -7.96 29.51
C GLN A 107 61.39 -6.66 30.09
N ILE A 108 60.07 -6.44 29.98
CA ILE A 108 59.39 -5.27 30.55
C ILE A 108 59.52 -5.29 32.08
N LEU A 109 59.26 -6.45 32.70
CA LEU A 109 59.34 -6.65 34.15
C LEU A 109 60.76 -6.39 34.68
N TYR A 110 61.78 -6.89 33.98
CA TYR A 110 63.18 -6.66 34.33
C TYR A 110 63.55 -5.17 34.26
N LEU A 111 63.13 -4.46 33.20
CA LEU A 111 63.37 -3.02 33.08
C LEU A 111 62.65 -2.22 34.17
N ALA A 112 61.42 -2.60 34.51
CA ALA A 112 60.67 -1.99 35.62
C ALA A 112 61.37 -2.22 36.96
N PHE A 113 61.83 -3.45 37.23
CA PHE A 113 62.60 -3.78 38.42
C PHE A 113 63.89 -2.96 38.51
N GLN A 114 64.65 -2.89 37.43
CA GLN A 114 65.88 -2.12 37.38
C GLN A 114 65.62 -0.63 37.66
N CYS A 115 64.60 -0.04 37.03
CA CYS A 115 64.21 1.33 37.26
C CYS A 115 63.85 1.60 38.74
N GLN A 116 63.19 0.64 39.39
CA GLN A 116 62.84 0.71 40.82
C GLN A 116 64.09 0.65 41.72
N THR A 117 65.09 -0.16 41.37
CA THR A 117 66.34 -0.26 42.13
C THR A 117 67.22 0.99 42.00
N GLU A 118 67.25 1.60 40.81
CA GLU A 118 68.02 2.81 40.51
C GLU A 118 67.38 4.07 41.12
N ASN A 119 66.05 4.08 41.25
CA ASN A 119 65.29 5.24 41.74
C ASN A 119 64.48 4.88 42.99
N LYS A 120 65.15 4.74 44.13
CA LYS A 120 64.52 4.34 45.41
C LYS A 120 63.41 5.28 45.88
N ASP A 121 63.45 6.55 45.46
CA ASP A 121 62.48 7.58 45.86
C ASP A 121 61.24 7.62 44.94
N THR A 122 61.28 6.90 43.80
CA THR A 122 60.19 6.91 42.82
C THR A 122 59.46 5.58 42.83
N LYS A 123 58.12 5.65 42.86
CA LYS A 123 57.29 4.46 42.75
C LYS A 123 57.20 4.02 41.30
N VAL A 124 57.55 2.76 41.03
CA VAL A 124 57.41 2.11 39.71
C VAL A 124 56.13 1.27 39.68
N ILE A 125 55.36 1.43 38.61
CA ILE A 125 54.09 0.73 38.38
C ILE A 125 54.07 0.19 36.94
N VAL A 126 53.43 -0.95 36.69
CA VAL A 126 53.13 -1.48 35.35
C VAL A 126 51.65 -1.28 35.01
N TYR A 127 51.36 -0.81 33.80
CA TYR A 127 50.00 -0.65 33.29
C TYR A 127 49.68 -1.76 32.29
N SER A 128 48.87 -2.74 32.70
CA SER A 128 48.50 -3.89 31.85
C SER A 128 47.11 -4.42 32.19
N ASN A 129 46.40 -4.92 31.18
CA ASN A 129 45.14 -5.66 31.34
C ASN A 129 45.32 -7.18 31.29
N ASP A 130 46.53 -7.68 31.07
CA ASP A 130 46.78 -9.12 31.00
C ASP A 130 46.95 -9.68 32.41
N TRP A 131 45.98 -10.51 32.83
CA TRP A 131 46.00 -11.13 34.15
C TRP A 131 47.27 -11.94 34.42
N THR A 132 47.79 -12.66 33.42
CA THR A 132 49.01 -13.46 33.59
C THR A 132 50.23 -12.58 33.80
N PHE A 133 50.29 -11.42 33.14
CA PHE A 133 51.37 -10.44 33.33
C PHE A 133 51.25 -9.72 34.67
N GLN A 134 50.05 -9.39 35.11
CA GLN A 134 49.78 -8.83 36.45
C GLN A 134 50.26 -9.76 37.57
N GLN A 135 50.00 -11.07 37.47
CA GLN A 135 50.49 -12.06 38.43
C GLN A 135 52.02 -12.11 38.49
N ARG A 136 52.71 -11.94 37.35
CA ARG A 136 54.18 -11.86 37.32
C ARG A 136 54.70 -10.56 37.96
N CYS A 137 54.00 -9.44 37.77
CA CYS A 137 54.33 -8.17 38.43
C CYS A 137 54.25 -8.32 39.95
N GLU A 138 53.18 -8.92 40.45
CA GLU A 138 52.97 -9.18 41.88
C GLU A 138 54.06 -10.09 42.46
N ALA A 139 54.41 -11.18 41.77
CA ALA A 139 55.48 -12.09 42.18
C ALA A 139 56.86 -11.41 42.23
N ALA A 140 57.09 -10.39 41.41
CA ALA A 140 58.33 -9.60 41.40
C ALA A 140 58.31 -8.41 42.37
N GLY A 141 57.22 -8.19 43.12
CA GLY A 141 57.07 -7.06 44.03
C GLY A 141 56.87 -5.71 43.34
N ILE A 142 56.44 -5.72 42.08
CA ILE A 142 56.15 -4.52 41.29
C ILE A 142 54.64 -4.26 41.32
N GLU A 143 54.25 -3.02 41.65
CA GLU A 143 52.84 -2.62 41.65
C GLU A 143 52.31 -2.54 40.22
N TRP A 144 51.04 -2.87 40.02
CA TRP A 144 50.40 -2.82 38.71
C TRP A 144 49.03 -2.15 38.78
N ILE A 145 48.58 -1.61 37.65
CA ILE A 145 47.27 -0.99 37.47
C ILE A 145 46.66 -1.52 36.18
N ALA A 146 45.40 -1.96 36.24
CA ALA A 146 44.63 -2.31 35.05
C ALA A 146 43.89 -1.09 34.48
N PRO A 147 43.76 -0.98 33.14
CA PRO A 147 42.83 -0.05 32.53
C PRO A 147 41.37 -0.39 32.90
N ASP A 148 40.48 0.58 32.78
CA ASP A 148 39.04 0.39 32.93
C ASP A 148 38.49 -0.44 31.75
N GLU A 149 37.88 -1.59 32.04
CA GLU A 149 37.34 -2.52 31.03
C GLU A 149 36.24 -1.87 30.18
N ASP A 150 35.49 -0.92 30.73
CA ASP A 150 34.44 -0.19 30.01
C ASP A 150 35.01 0.74 28.92
N THR A 151 36.33 0.93 28.89
CA THR A 151 37.02 1.78 27.92
C THR A 151 37.66 1.02 26.76
N ILE A 152 37.43 -0.30 26.65
CA ILE A 152 37.95 -1.12 25.55
C ILE A 152 37.39 -0.61 24.21
N ARG A 153 38.28 -0.46 23.22
CA ARG A 153 37.92 -0.02 21.86
C ARG A 153 37.31 -1.17 21.06
N ASP A 154 36.15 -0.92 20.45
CA ASP A 154 35.47 -1.81 19.50
C ASP A 154 36.42 -2.38 18.45
N LEU A 155 36.44 -3.72 18.32
CA LEU A 155 37.24 -4.41 17.32
C LEU A 155 36.98 -3.82 15.92
N PRO A 156 38.03 -3.55 15.14
CA PRO A 156 37.87 -3.01 13.79
C PRO A 156 37.12 -4.02 12.92
N LYS A 157 36.02 -3.57 12.30
CA LYS A 157 35.19 -4.40 11.41
C LYS A 157 35.99 -4.84 10.20
N THR A 158 35.94 -6.14 9.90
CA THR A 158 36.65 -6.70 8.75
C THR A 158 36.05 -6.20 7.43
N GLU A 159 36.86 -6.16 6.37
CA GLU A 159 36.36 -5.82 5.02
C GLU A 159 35.24 -6.78 4.56
N LEU A 160 35.28 -8.04 5.01
CA LEU A 160 34.24 -9.02 4.75
C LEU A 160 32.90 -8.63 5.39
N GLU A 161 32.90 -8.20 6.65
CA GLU A 161 31.68 -7.74 7.34
C GLU A 161 31.06 -6.50 6.68
N LYS A 162 31.90 -5.56 6.23
CA LYS A 162 31.41 -4.38 5.49
C LYS A 162 30.73 -4.80 4.18
N LYS A 163 31.37 -5.71 3.42
CA LYS A 163 30.79 -6.26 2.17
C LYS A 163 29.51 -7.04 2.42
N TYR A 164 29.47 -7.87 3.45
CA TYR A 164 28.29 -8.62 3.84
C TYR A 164 27.13 -7.69 4.19
N LYS A 165 27.38 -6.66 5.01
CA LYS A 165 26.36 -5.67 5.35
C LYS A 165 25.83 -4.94 4.12
N LYS A 166 26.72 -4.51 3.22
CA LYS A 166 26.33 -3.86 1.96
C LYS A 166 25.47 -4.77 1.08
N ALA A 167 25.89 -6.03 0.90
CA ALA A 167 25.16 -7.01 0.11
C ALA A 167 23.77 -7.31 0.70
N VAL A 168 23.66 -7.42 2.03
CA VAL A 168 22.36 -7.62 2.70
C VAL A 168 21.46 -6.40 2.51
N THR A 169 22.00 -5.18 2.58
CA THR A 169 21.25 -3.95 2.30
C THR A 169 20.73 -3.94 0.87
N GLU A 170 21.58 -4.17 -0.13
CA GLU A 170 21.19 -4.20 -1.55
C GLU A 170 20.13 -5.28 -1.83
N LEU A 171 20.28 -6.46 -1.24
CA LEU A 171 19.32 -7.56 -1.39
C LEU A 171 17.96 -7.19 -0.78
N ASN A 172 17.95 -6.54 0.38
CA ASN A 172 16.72 -6.06 1.00
C ASN A 172 16.06 -4.93 0.19
N GLU A 173 16.84 -4.00 -0.35
CA GLU A 173 16.34 -2.94 -1.24
C GLU A 173 15.66 -3.55 -2.47
N LEU A 174 16.32 -4.51 -3.15
CA LEU A 174 15.76 -5.20 -4.32
C LEU A 174 14.53 -6.06 -4.00
N LYS A 175 14.48 -6.67 -2.81
CA LYS A 175 13.30 -7.42 -2.36
C LYS A 175 12.13 -6.48 -2.06
N ASN A 176 12.41 -5.34 -1.45
CA ASN A 176 11.39 -4.37 -1.06
C ASN A 176 10.92 -3.51 -2.24
N SER A 177 11.72 -3.35 -3.29
CA SER A 177 11.40 -2.56 -4.49
C SER A 177 10.47 -3.27 -5.49
N LYS A 178 9.65 -4.22 -5.04
CA LYS A 178 8.70 -4.93 -5.91
C LYS A 178 7.27 -4.45 -5.65
N PRO A 179 6.43 -4.32 -6.69
CA PRO A 179 5.00 -4.10 -6.48
C PRO A 179 4.38 -5.32 -5.80
N ILE A 180 3.35 -5.11 -5.00
CA ILE A 180 2.58 -6.17 -4.37
C ILE A 180 1.12 -5.90 -4.72
N LEU A 181 0.63 -6.56 -5.75
CA LEU A 181 -0.75 -6.43 -6.18
C LEU A 181 -1.68 -7.27 -5.31
N GLU A 182 -2.82 -6.70 -4.98
CA GLU A 182 -3.92 -7.36 -4.29
C GLU A 182 -5.23 -6.98 -4.97
N VAL A 183 -6.00 -7.98 -5.39
CA VAL A 183 -7.33 -7.76 -5.96
C VAL A 183 -8.35 -7.91 -4.85
N LEU A 184 -9.18 -6.89 -4.70
CA LEU A 184 -10.20 -6.77 -3.68
C LEU A 184 -11.56 -6.57 -4.36
N LEU A 185 -12.58 -7.03 -3.66
CA LEU A 185 -13.97 -6.79 -4.01
C LEU A 185 -14.50 -5.65 -3.13
N GLY A 186 -15.24 -4.72 -3.73
CA GLY A 186 -15.93 -3.64 -3.05
C GLY A 186 -17.42 -3.61 -3.36
N ASN A 187 -18.14 -2.76 -2.65
CA ASN A 187 -19.54 -2.43 -2.92
C ASN A 187 -19.68 -1.62 -4.22
N GLU A 188 -20.91 -1.37 -4.68
CA GLU A 188 -21.20 -0.59 -5.90
C GLU A 188 -20.59 0.82 -5.87
N ASP A 189 -20.53 1.45 -4.69
CA ASP A 189 -19.96 2.79 -4.46
C ASP A 189 -18.42 2.80 -4.38
N GLY A 190 -17.77 1.63 -4.48
CA GLY A 190 -16.33 1.46 -4.35
C GLY A 190 -15.81 1.45 -2.91
N SER A 191 -16.69 1.50 -1.91
CA SER A 191 -16.31 1.19 -0.53
C SER A 191 -15.95 -0.30 -0.40
N TYR A 192 -14.98 -0.62 0.45
CA TYR A 192 -14.61 -2.02 0.71
C TYR A 192 -14.12 -2.20 2.14
N GLU A 193 -14.26 -3.41 2.63
CA GLU A 193 -13.65 -3.88 3.87
C GLU A 193 -12.74 -5.05 3.54
N LYS A 194 -11.53 -5.05 4.11
CA LYS A 194 -10.57 -6.11 3.87
C LYS A 194 -11.11 -7.42 4.45
N ASP A 195 -11.02 -8.49 3.67
CA ASP A 195 -11.47 -9.85 4.04
C ASP A 195 -12.98 -9.98 4.32
N LYS A 196 -13.76 -8.93 4.03
CA LYS A 196 -15.22 -9.03 4.09
C LYS A 196 -15.71 -9.84 2.91
N ILE A 197 -16.59 -10.78 3.22
CA ILE A 197 -17.34 -11.49 2.21
C ILE A 197 -18.36 -10.51 1.65
N ILE A 198 -18.40 -10.35 0.32
CA ILE A 198 -19.49 -9.60 -0.31
C ILE A 198 -20.76 -10.41 -0.12
N GLU A 199 -21.60 -9.91 0.77
CA GLU A 199 -23.01 -10.25 0.86
C GLU A 199 -23.74 -9.33 -0.10
N TYR A 200 -24.48 -9.92 -1.04
CA TYR A 200 -25.34 -9.15 -1.92
C TYR A 200 -26.78 -9.58 -1.72
N THR A 201 -27.62 -8.55 -1.64
CA THR A 201 -29.08 -8.68 -1.57
C THR A 201 -29.64 -8.79 -2.98
N ILE A 202 -30.36 -9.88 -3.24
CA ILE A 202 -31.20 -9.97 -4.44
C ILE A 202 -32.53 -9.29 -4.12
N ASN A 203 -32.87 -8.23 -4.86
CA ASN A 203 -34.17 -7.60 -4.72
C ASN A 203 -35.26 -8.49 -5.33
N THR A 204 -36.02 -9.20 -4.48
CA THR A 204 -37.12 -10.08 -4.90
C THR A 204 -38.45 -9.34 -5.08
N GLN A 205 -38.49 -8.02 -4.86
CA GLN A 205 -39.74 -7.27 -4.70
C GLN A 205 -40.39 -6.83 -6.01
N TYR A 206 -39.77 -7.12 -7.15
CA TYR A 206 -40.40 -6.81 -8.43
C TYR A 206 -41.51 -7.79 -8.73
N GLU A 207 -42.75 -7.39 -8.42
CA GLU A 207 -43.93 -8.10 -8.84
C GLU A 207 -44.02 -8.10 -10.38
N ILE A 208 -44.02 -9.30 -10.97
CA ILE A 208 -44.26 -9.51 -12.38
C ILE A 208 -45.71 -9.13 -12.67
N LEU A 209 -45.92 -8.21 -13.60
CA LEU A 209 -47.25 -7.72 -13.93
C LEU A 209 -48.02 -8.80 -14.71
N ASP A 210 -49.28 -9.02 -14.35
CA ASP A 210 -50.21 -9.76 -15.19
C ASP A 210 -50.46 -8.96 -16.48
N VAL A 211 -49.80 -9.37 -17.56
CA VAL A 211 -49.84 -8.69 -18.86
C VAL A 211 -51.28 -8.52 -19.32
N GLU A 212 -52.10 -9.57 -19.25
CA GLU A 212 -53.48 -9.53 -19.72
C GLU A 212 -54.36 -8.67 -18.81
N GLY A 213 -54.20 -8.78 -17.50
CA GLY A 213 -54.94 -7.97 -16.52
C GLY A 213 -54.67 -6.47 -16.68
N VAL A 214 -53.41 -6.07 -16.82
CA VAL A 214 -53.00 -4.67 -16.99
C VAL A 214 -53.46 -4.13 -18.35
N VAL A 215 -53.27 -4.89 -19.42
CA VAL A 215 -53.70 -4.51 -20.78
C VAL A 215 -55.23 -4.40 -20.87
N LYS A 216 -55.97 -5.32 -20.24
CA LYS A 216 -57.43 -5.28 -20.19
C LYS A 216 -57.94 -4.02 -19.48
N LYS A 217 -57.35 -3.67 -18.32
CA LYS A 217 -57.72 -2.48 -17.55
C LYS A 217 -57.48 -1.18 -18.34
N GLU A 218 -56.35 -1.06 -19.03
CA GLU A 218 -56.05 0.10 -19.87
C GLU A 218 -57.03 0.18 -21.06
N ARG A 219 -57.33 -0.96 -21.70
CA ARG A 219 -58.34 -1.04 -22.77
C ARG A 219 -59.71 -0.58 -22.29
N GLU A 220 -60.22 -1.12 -21.18
CA GLU A 220 -61.51 -0.75 -20.60
C GLU A 220 -61.57 0.75 -20.27
N THR A 221 -60.47 1.31 -19.78
CA THR A 221 -60.34 2.74 -19.48
C THR A 221 -60.48 3.59 -20.75
N LEU A 222 -59.80 3.22 -21.83
CA LEU A 222 -59.87 3.94 -23.11
C LEU A 222 -61.22 3.76 -23.82
N GLU A 223 -61.81 2.57 -23.79
CA GLU A 223 -63.14 2.30 -24.37
C GLU A 223 -64.26 3.01 -23.61
N SER A 224 -64.15 3.06 -22.27
CA SER A 224 -65.04 3.89 -21.42
C SER A 224 -64.92 5.37 -21.81
N TYR A 225 -63.69 5.87 -22.00
CA TYR A 225 -63.46 7.24 -22.45
C TYR A 225 -64.08 7.54 -23.83
N VAL A 226 -63.93 6.64 -24.81
CA VAL A 226 -64.60 6.74 -26.11
C VAL A 226 -66.12 6.80 -25.95
N THR A 227 -66.68 5.95 -25.09
CA THR A 227 -68.12 5.91 -24.82
C THR A 227 -68.60 7.25 -24.24
N HIS A 228 -67.82 7.86 -23.35
CA HIS A 228 -68.10 9.20 -22.83
C HIS A 228 -68.02 10.27 -23.91
N LEU A 229 -67.04 10.22 -24.81
CA LEU A 229 -66.92 11.15 -25.94
C LEU A 229 -68.09 11.04 -26.92
N LYS A 230 -68.51 9.82 -27.29
CA LYS A 230 -69.66 9.59 -28.17
C LYS A 230 -70.97 10.12 -27.57
N LYS A 231 -71.18 9.91 -26.26
CA LYS A 231 -72.34 10.46 -25.54
C LYS A 231 -72.38 12.00 -25.54
N ARG A 232 -71.22 12.65 -25.52
CA ARG A 232 -71.10 14.11 -25.63
C ARG A 232 -71.35 14.61 -27.05
N ALA A 233 -70.76 13.94 -28.06
CA ALA A 233 -70.93 14.30 -29.47
C ALA A 233 -72.37 14.11 -30.00
N GLY A 234 -73.17 13.23 -29.38
CA GLY A 234 -74.55 12.96 -29.78
C GLY A 234 -75.64 13.82 -29.12
N ARG A 235 -75.30 14.76 -28.23
CA ARG A 235 -76.28 15.59 -27.49
C ARG A 235 -76.58 16.97 -28.12
N GLY A 236 -76.19 17.18 -29.37
CA GLY A 236 -76.28 18.43 -30.13
C GLY A 236 -77.67 18.88 -30.56
N ASN A 237 -78.62 18.94 -29.63
CA ASN A 237 -79.93 19.56 -29.85
C ASN A 237 -80.36 20.46 -28.68
N SER A 238 -79.40 21.08 -27.97
CA SER A 238 -79.72 22.16 -27.04
C SER A 238 -79.79 23.48 -27.81
N PHE A 239 -81.00 24.02 -27.95
CA PHE A 239 -81.38 25.20 -28.74
C PHE A 239 -80.73 26.53 -28.29
N TYR A 240 -79.87 26.52 -27.27
CA TYR A 240 -79.14 27.69 -26.78
C TYR A 240 -77.70 27.33 -26.42
N GLY A 241 -76.76 27.83 -27.22
CA GLY A 241 -75.36 27.97 -26.82
C GLY A 241 -74.39 27.00 -27.49
N ASP A 242 -73.48 27.58 -28.25
CA ASP A 242 -72.27 27.04 -28.86
C ASP A 242 -71.35 26.34 -27.83
N SER A 243 -71.76 25.19 -27.32
CA SER A 243 -70.92 24.33 -26.46
C SER A 243 -70.16 23.35 -27.35
N GLY A 244 -68.82 23.42 -27.32
CA GLY A 244 -67.93 22.64 -28.19
C GLY A 244 -68.16 21.12 -28.14
N GLU A 245 -68.95 20.60 -29.08
CA GLU A 245 -69.14 19.17 -29.28
C GLU A 245 -68.05 18.55 -30.15
N TYR A 246 -67.32 17.56 -29.62
CA TYR A 246 -66.35 16.80 -30.42
C TYR A 246 -66.96 16.32 -31.74
N SER A 247 -66.21 16.47 -32.85
CA SER A 247 -66.67 15.91 -34.13
C SER A 247 -66.71 14.38 -34.02
N ASN A 248 -67.79 13.77 -34.50
CA ASN A 248 -67.91 12.30 -34.55
C ASN A 248 -66.72 11.66 -35.26
N VAL A 249 -66.23 12.31 -36.33
CA VAL A 249 -65.02 11.92 -37.07
C VAL A 249 -63.78 11.88 -36.17
N GLY A 250 -63.59 12.86 -35.28
CA GLY A 250 -62.45 12.88 -34.36
C GLY A 250 -62.51 11.76 -33.32
N VAL A 251 -63.71 11.42 -32.85
CA VAL A 251 -63.91 10.32 -31.89
C VAL A 251 -63.71 8.96 -32.55
N GLU A 252 -64.15 8.78 -33.80
CA GLU A 252 -63.94 7.57 -34.59
C GLU A 252 -62.45 7.36 -34.89
N LEU A 253 -61.75 8.39 -35.39
CA LEU A 253 -60.31 8.34 -35.64
C LEU A 253 -59.50 8.06 -34.37
N TYR A 254 -59.95 8.53 -33.20
CA TYR A 254 -59.34 8.19 -31.93
C TYR A 254 -59.58 6.72 -31.57
N ALA A 255 -60.82 6.23 -31.72
CA ALA A 255 -61.18 4.84 -31.44
C ALA A 255 -60.43 3.85 -32.34
N GLU A 256 -60.22 4.18 -33.62
CA GLU A 256 -59.45 3.35 -34.57
C GLU A 256 -57.96 3.19 -34.17
N LYS A 257 -57.39 4.15 -33.43
CA LYS A 257 -56.00 4.11 -32.97
C LYS A 257 -55.81 3.30 -31.69
N ILE A 258 -56.88 3.04 -30.93
CA ILE A 258 -56.81 2.33 -29.65
C ILE A 258 -56.24 0.92 -29.82
N PRO A 259 -56.67 0.08 -30.78
CA PRO A 259 -56.11 -1.27 -30.93
C PRO A 259 -54.59 -1.28 -31.14
N GLN A 260 -54.07 -0.40 -32.00
CA GLN A 260 -52.63 -0.30 -32.25
C GLN A 260 -51.86 0.17 -31.00
N TYR A 261 -52.41 1.12 -30.25
CA TYR A 261 -51.83 1.55 -28.98
C TYR A 261 -51.80 0.41 -27.96
N ILE A 262 -52.91 -0.32 -27.83
CA ILE A 262 -53.02 -1.43 -26.88
C ILE A 262 -51.99 -2.53 -27.18
N GLU A 263 -51.71 -2.80 -28.46
CA GLU A 263 -50.67 -3.77 -28.83
C GLU A 263 -49.27 -3.30 -28.42
N ARG A 264 -48.92 -2.04 -28.73
CA ARG A 264 -47.65 -1.45 -28.27
C ARG A 264 -47.54 -1.40 -26.75
N PHE A 265 -48.67 -1.19 -26.06
CA PHE A 265 -48.74 -1.19 -24.61
C PHE A 265 -48.50 -2.58 -24.04
N ARG A 266 -49.08 -3.64 -24.65
CA ARG A 266 -48.78 -5.03 -24.31
C ARG A 266 -47.29 -5.34 -24.45
N GLU A 267 -46.69 -5.04 -25.60
CA GLU A 267 -45.24 -5.23 -25.82
C GLU A 267 -44.41 -4.47 -24.78
N TRP A 268 -44.84 -3.27 -24.40
CA TRP A 268 -44.19 -2.51 -23.34
C TRP A 268 -44.28 -3.20 -21.97
N VAL A 269 -45.46 -3.68 -21.56
CA VAL A 269 -45.62 -4.42 -20.29
C VAL A 269 -44.75 -5.68 -20.28
N GLU A 270 -44.65 -6.40 -21.39
CA GLU A 270 -43.75 -7.55 -21.53
C GLU A 270 -42.28 -7.17 -21.37
N LYS A 271 -41.85 -6.06 -21.99
CA LYS A 271 -40.49 -5.52 -21.81
C LYS A 271 -40.24 -5.11 -20.35
N VAL A 272 -41.23 -4.51 -19.68
CA VAL A 272 -41.16 -4.18 -18.24
C VAL A 272 -40.99 -5.45 -17.41
N ASN A 273 -41.75 -6.50 -17.69
CA ASN A 273 -41.61 -7.78 -17.00
C ASN A 273 -40.23 -8.42 -17.20
N LYS A 274 -39.69 -8.37 -18.44
CA LYS A 274 -38.32 -8.83 -18.71
C LYS A 274 -37.28 -8.02 -17.94
N TYR A 275 -37.42 -6.70 -17.92
CA TYR A 275 -36.55 -5.82 -17.13
C TYR A 275 -36.60 -6.14 -15.64
N LYS A 276 -37.82 -6.28 -15.08
CA LYS A 276 -38.05 -6.67 -13.69
C LYS A 276 -37.41 -8.02 -13.38
N ALA A 277 -37.59 -9.02 -14.24
CA ALA A 277 -36.99 -10.35 -14.08
C ALA A 277 -35.46 -10.36 -14.14
N ILE A 278 -34.84 -9.41 -14.85
CA ILE A 278 -33.38 -9.20 -14.80
C ILE A 278 -33.00 -8.54 -13.47
N CYS A 279 -33.77 -7.54 -13.03
CA CYS A 279 -33.52 -6.84 -11.76
C CYS A 279 -33.64 -7.73 -10.52
N THR A 280 -34.50 -8.75 -10.55
CA THR A 280 -34.59 -9.76 -9.48
C THR A 280 -33.47 -10.79 -9.49
N ARG A 281 -32.54 -10.71 -10.45
CA ARG A 281 -31.42 -11.64 -10.59
C ARG A 281 -30.12 -10.91 -10.90
N LYS A 282 -30.04 -9.63 -10.55
CA LYS A 282 -28.82 -8.84 -10.73
C LYS A 282 -28.11 -8.63 -9.39
N CYS A 283 -26.79 -8.61 -9.43
CA CYS A 283 -25.93 -8.25 -8.31
C CYS A 283 -24.90 -7.22 -8.80
N ALA A 284 -24.72 -6.14 -8.05
CA ALA A 284 -23.69 -5.13 -8.32
C ALA A 284 -22.54 -5.25 -7.30
N PHE A 285 -21.31 -5.14 -7.78
CA PHE A 285 -20.12 -5.05 -6.92
C PHE A 285 -19.03 -4.31 -7.69
N SER A 286 -17.96 -3.91 -7.03
CA SER A 286 -16.82 -3.28 -7.70
C SER A 286 -15.54 -4.07 -7.51
N ILE A 287 -14.58 -3.80 -8.40
CA ILE A 287 -13.26 -4.39 -8.32
C ILE A 287 -12.21 -3.32 -8.08
N ILE A 288 -11.34 -3.61 -7.13
CA ILE A 288 -10.29 -2.71 -6.70
C ILE A 288 -8.96 -3.45 -6.80
N ILE A 289 -8.02 -2.87 -7.54
CA ILE A 289 -6.64 -3.35 -7.60
C ILE A 289 -5.81 -2.47 -6.68
N ASN A 290 -5.25 -3.06 -5.63
CA ASN A 290 -4.42 -2.35 -4.67
C ASN A 290 -2.95 -2.71 -4.88
N ASN A 291 -2.06 -1.73 -4.89
CA ASN A 291 -0.62 -1.95 -4.90
C ASN A 291 -0.03 -1.61 -3.52
N ASN A 292 0.19 -2.63 -2.70
CA ASN A 292 0.79 -2.50 -1.36
C ASN A 292 2.33 -2.59 -1.37
N GLY A 293 2.96 -2.68 -2.55
CA GLY A 293 4.42 -2.76 -2.67
C GLY A 293 5.10 -1.39 -2.57
N ASN A 294 6.43 -1.36 -2.51
CA ASN A 294 7.19 -0.09 -2.51
C ASN A 294 7.58 0.40 -3.91
N ALA A 295 7.12 -0.28 -4.97
CA ALA A 295 7.35 0.11 -6.34
C ALA A 295 6.01 0.22 -7.09
N PRO A 296 5.91 1.10 -8.11
CA PRO A 296 4.75 1.12 -8.99
C PRO A 296 4.60 -0.23 -9.69
N ALA A 297 3.36 -0.62 -9.98
CA ALA A 297 3.06 -1.73 -10.87
C ALA A 297 2.75 -1.16 -12.26
N GLU A 298 3.34 -1.73 -13.31
CA GLU A 298 3.24 -1.23 -14.68
C GLU A 298 2.65 -2.30 -15.60
N ASN A 299 1.91 -1.89 -16.63
CA ASN A 299 1.25 -2.76 -17.62
C ASN A 299 0.50 -3.90 -16.96
N ILE A 300 -0.54 -3.55 -16.20
CA ILE A 300 -1.28 -4.49 -15.37
C ILE A 300 -2.44 -5.08 -16.17
N ASP A 301 -2.49 -6.40 -16.25
CA ASP A 301 -3.62 -7.14 -16.81
C ASP A 301 -4.31 -7.90 -15.69
N LEU A 302 -5.58 -7.58 -15.45
CA LEU A 302 -6.44 -8.27 -14.52
C LEU A 302 -7.36 -9.20 -15.31
N HIS A 303 -7.46 -10.45 -14.86
CA HIS A 303 -8.38 -11.42 -15.42
C HIS A 303 -9.28 -12.01 -14.33
N LEU A 304 -10.56 -12.15 -14.67
CA LEU A 304 -11.61 -12.61 -13.76
C LEU A 304 -12.40 -13.68 -14.47
N LYS A 305 -12.45 -14.88 -13.91
CA LYS A 305 -13.13 -16.03 -14.51
C LYS A 305 -14.31 -16.48 -13.65
N PHE A 306 -15.50 -16.20 -14.15
CA PHE A 306 -16.78 -16.45 -13.51
C PHE A 306 -17.35 -17.83 -13.89
N PRO A 307 -18.10 -18.47 -12.99
CA PRO A 307 -18.78 -19.74 -13.27
C PRO A 307 -19.92 -19.60 -14.31
N PRO A 308 -20.35 -20.72 -14.93
CA PRO A 308 -21.37 -20.72 -15.98
C PRO A 308 -22.82 -20.50 -15.49
N ILE A 309 -23.01 -20.09 -14.24
CA ILE A 309 -24.32 -19.76 -13.63
C ILE A 309 -24.84 -18.38 -14.05
N LEU A 310 -23.98 -17.56 -14.64
CA LEU A 310 -24.32 -16.21 -15.11
C LEU A 310 -24.93 -16.26 -16.51
N ASP A 311 -25.87 -15.36 -16.76
CA ASP A 311 -26.46 -15.09 -18.07
C ASP A 311 -25.69 -13.98 -18.79
N GLY A 312 -25.20 -13.00 -18.04
CA GLY A 312 -24.40 -11.90 -18.55
C GLY A 312 -23.65 -11.14 -17.46
N ILE A 313 -22.65 -10.37 -17.90
CA ILE A 313 -21.92 -9.43 -17.06
C ILE A 313 -21.89 -8.09 -17.79
N HIS A 314 -22.19 -7.03 -17.05
CA HIS A 314 -22.24 -5.67 -17.58
C HIS A 314 -21.32 -4.76 -16.78
N TRP A 315 -20.72 -3.79 -17.46
CA TRP A 315 -19.88 -2.76 -16.86
C TRP A 315 -20.46 -1.38 -17.20
N GLY A 316 -20.27 -0.41 -16.30
CA GLY A 316 -20.65 0.97 -16.50
C GLY A 316 -21.63 1.47 -15.46
N GLU A 317 -22.31 2.59 -15.74
CA GLU A 317 -23.29 3.14 -14.81
C GLU A 317 -24.57 2.29 -14.77
N LYS A 318 -25.28 2.38 -13.64
CA LYS A 318 -26.48 1.59 -13.31
C LYS A 318 -27.56 1.64 -14.39
N GLU A 319 -27.57 2.72 -15.18
CA GLU A 319 -28.56 3.03 -16.21
C GLU A 319 -28.47 2.13 -17.45
N HIS A 320 -27.33 1.46 -17.70
CA HIS A 320 -27.12 0.68 -18.92
C HIS A 320 -27.60 -0.77 -18.85
N ILE A 321 -28.05 -1.25 -17.68
CA ILE A 321 -28.39 -2.67 -17.48
C ILE A 321 -29.89 -2.86 -17.49
N GLY A 322 -30.37 -3.18 -18.69
CA GLY A 322 -31.79 -3.21 -18.99
C GLY A 322 -32.32 -1.79 -18.94
N ILE A 323 -32.37 -1.09 -20.07
CA ILE A 323 -33.00 0.22 -20.12
C ILE A 323 -34.49 0.01 -19.79
N TYR A 324 -34.98 0.70 -18.75
CA TYR A 324 -36.40 0.66 -18.43
C TYR A 324 -37.17 1.11 -19.68
N PRO A 325 -38.06 0.27 -20.25
CA PRO A 325 -38.67 0.60 -21.53
C PRO A 325 -39.60 1.81 -21.35
N PHE A 326 -39.51 2.78 -22.27
CA PHE A 326 -40.43 3.91 -22.25
C PHE A 326 -41.85 3.48 -22.62
N PRO A 327 -42.88 3.95 -21.88
CA PRO A 327 -44.26 3.63 -22.20
C PRO A 327 -44.62 4.22 -23.58
N PRO A 328 -45.43 3.51 -24.39
CA PRO A 328 -45.89 4.06 -25.65
C PRO A 328 -46.76 5.29 -25.40
N SER A 329 -46.65 6.29 -26.28
CA SER A 329 -47.45 7.50 -26.18
C SER A 329 -48.93 7.17 -26.41
N LYS A 330 -49.79 7.59 -25.47
CA LYS A 330 -51.24 7.43 -25.60
C LYS A 330 -51.74 8.13 -26.87
N PRO A 331 -52.79 7.61 -27.55
CA PRO A 331 -53.38 8.30 -28.69
C PRO A 331 -53.79 9.70 -28.27
N ARG A 332 -53.49 10.70 -29.10
CA ARG A 332 -53.87 12.09 -28.82
C ARG A 332 -55.39 12.16 -28.76
N GLN A 333 -55.91 12.61 -27.62
CA GLN A 333 -57.34 12.81 -27.46
C GLN A 333 -57.86 13.79 -28.52
N PRO A 334 -59.09 13.59 -29.04
CA PRO A 334 -59.67 14.54 -29.97
C PRO A 334 -59.72 15.92 -29.30
N LYS A 335 -59.32 16.96 -30.02
CA LYS A 335 -59.40 18.33 -29.49
C LYS A 335 -60.87 18.73 -29.41
N GLU A 336 -61.26 19.36 -28.31
CA GLU A 336 -62.55 20.03 -28.23
C GLU A 336 -62.64 21.06 -29.38
N PRO A 337 -63.82 21.23 -29.99
CA PRO A 337 -64.01 22.27 -30.97
C PRO A 337 -63.73 23.60 -30.31
N ARG A 338 -62.78 24.32 -30.88
CA ARG A 338 -62.41 25.64 -30.41
C ARG A 338 -63.37 26.65 -31.00
N THR A 339 -63.85 27.56 -30.17
CA THR A 339 -64.59 28.72 -30.65
C THR A 339 -63.67 29.55 -31.56
N ARG A 340 -64.25 30.33 -32.49
CA ARG A 340 -63.45 31.22 -33.37
C ARG A 340 -62.51 32.14 -32.59
N MET A 341 -62.91 32.57 -31.39
CA MET A 341 -62.11 33.42 -30.52
C MET A 341 -60.90 32.67 -29.93
N GLN A 342 -61.06 31.40 -29.56
CA GLN A 342 -59.95 30.53 -29.12
C GLN A 342 -58.99 30.20 -30.26
N GLN A 343 -59.49 29.98 -31.48
CA GLN A 343 -58.65 29.79 -32.67
C GLN A 343 -57.79 31.04 -32.97
N LEU A 344 -58.35 32.23 -32.76
CA LEU A 344 -57.64 33.51 -32.88
C LEU A 344 -56.60 33.72 -31.78
N ALA A 345 -56.91 33.35 -30.53
CA ALA A 345 -55.98 33.45 -29.40
C ALA A 345 -54.74 32.54 -29.58
N ASP A 346 -54.94 31.31 -30.03
CA ASP A 346 -53.82 30.38 -30.26
C ASP A 346 -52.91 30.83 -31.41
N ASN A 347 -53.47 31.46 -32.45
CA ASN A 347 -52.68 32.05 -33.53
C ASN A 347 -51.83 33.23 -33.05
N LEU A 348 -52.26 33.96 -32.01
CA LEU A 348 -51.47 35.04 -31.38
C LEU A 348 -50.42 34.51 -30.40
N THR A 349 -50.59 33.30 -29.87
CA THR A 349 -49.65 32.67 -28.92
C THR A 349 -48.49 31.92 -29.64
N PHE A 350 -48.51 31.87 -30.98
CA PHE A 350 -47.56 31.09 -31.80
C PHE A 350 -46.21 31.79 -32.10
N ILE A 351 -45.88 32.89 -31.40
CA ILE A 351 -44.56 33.56 -31.45
C ILE A 351 -43.77 33.29 -30.16
N ALA A 352 -43.76 32.04 -29.70
CA ALA A 352 -42.74 31.56 -28.76
C ALA A 352 -41.77 30.69 -29.57
N PRO A 353 -40.44 30.93 -29.50
CA PRO A 353 -39.48 30.09 -30.18
C PRO A 353 -39.67 28.66 -29.69
N ARG A 354 -39.92 27.73 -30.62
CA ARG A 354 -39.84 26.30 -30.35
C ARG A 354 -38.41 26.05 -29.88
N LEU A 355 -38.22 25.85 -28.58
CA LEU A 355 -37.04 25.16 -28.10
C LEU A 355 -37.10 23.81 -28.79
N HIS A 356 -36.15 23.59 -29.71
CA HIS A 356 -35.93 22.28 -30.29
C HIS A 356 -35.89 21.28 -29.13
N ASP A 357 -36.69 20.22 -29.23
CA ASP A 357 -36.33 18.95 -28.64
C ASP A 357 -34.89 18.71 -29.11
N ASN A 358 -33.94 18.93 -28.20
CA ASN A 358 -32.58 18.53 -28.45
C ASN A 358 -32.67 17.01 -28.57
N ASP A 359 -32.45 16.52 -29.79
CA ASP A 359 -31.88 15.20 -30.00
C ASP A 359 -30.80 15.04 -28.93
N ILE A 360 -31.06 14.12 -28.01
CA ILE A 360 -30.07 13.64 -27.05
C ILE A 360 -28.87 13.28 -27.92
N SER A 361 -27.79 14.05 -27.78
CA SER A 361 -26.54 13.78 -28.45
C SER A 361 -26.23 12.31 -28.23
N GLU A 362 -25.91 11.60 -29.31
CA GLU A 362 -25.28 10.29 -29.21
C GLU A 362 -24.06 10.47 -28.29
N ASP A 363 -24.22 10.07 -27.03
CA ASP A 363 -23.17 10.16 -26.03
C ASP A 363 -21.94 9.48 -26.64
N GLU A 364 -20.84 10.23 -26.69
CA GLU A 364 -19.55 9.70 -27.09
C GLU A 364 -19.29 8.48 -26.21
N PHE A 365 -19.46 7.28 -26.77
CA PHE A 365 -19.17 6.02 -26.10
C PHE A 365 -17.71 6.07 -25.69
N ILE A 366 -17.45 6.39 -24.42
CA ILE A 366 -16.13 6.26 -23.81
C ILE A 366 -15.80 4.77 -23.94
N GLU A 367 -14.81 4.44 -24.76
CA GLU A 367 -14.37 3.06 -24.94
C GLU A 367 -14.07 2.47 -23.57
N SER A 368 -14.84 1.43 -23.23
CA SER A 368 -14.67 0.71 -21.97
C SER A 368 -13.25 0.13 -21.94
N PRO A 369 -12.45 0.39 -20.89
CA PRO A 369 -11.15 -0.27 -20.71
C PRO A 369 -11.28 -1.76 -20.37
N ILE A 370 -12.50 -2.29 -20.30
CA ILE A 370 -12.79 -3.70 -20.05
C ILE A 370 -13.08 -4.41 -21.37
N GLU A 371 -12.29 -5.42 -21.66
CA GLU A 371 -12.50 -6.34 -22.77
C GLU A 371 -13.23 -7.60 -22.29
N PHE A 372 -14.38 -7.87 -22.89
CA PHE A 372 -15.16 -9.08 -22.63
C PHE A 372 -14.66 -10.22 -23.51
N ASN A 373 -13.70 -10.97 -22.97
CA ASN A 373 -13.04 -12.03 -23.70
C ASN A 373 -13.69 -13.39 -23.40
N CYS A 374 -14.70 -13.74 -24.22
CA CYS A 374 -15.22 -15.10 -24.47
C CYS A 374 -16.37 -15.63 -23.58
N TYR A 375 -17.42 -16.12 -24.26
CA TYR A 375 -18.39 -17.09 -23.74
C TYR A 375 -17.85 -18.50 -24.00
N THR A 376 -17.45 -19.21 -22.94
CA THR A 376 -17.17 -20.65 -23.06
C THR A 376 -18.25 -21.44 -22.33
N ALA A 377 -18.39 -22.73 -22.65
CA ALA A 377 -19.23 -23.63 -21.86
C ALA A 377 -18.84 -23.68 -20.36
N ASN A 378 -17.63 -23.20 -20.03
CA ASN A 378 -17.06 -23.21 -18.69
C ASN A 378 -17.22 -21.87 -17.95
N GLY A 379 -17.94 -20.89 -18.53
CA GLY A 379 -18.20 -19.59 -17.91
C GLY A 379 -17.67 -18.40 -18.69
N PHE A 380 -17.52 -17.28 -17.99
CA PHE A 380 -17.17 -15.96 -18.55
C PHE A 380 -15.78 -15.56 -18.09
N THR A 381 -14.97 -14.99 -18.98
CA THR A 381 -13.72 -14.34 -18.59
C THR A 381 -13.77 -12.85 -18.93
N ILE A 382 -13.43 -12.01 -17.97
CA ILE A 382 -13.28 -10.57 -18.15
C ILE A 382 -11.81 -10.23 -18.03
N SER A 383 -11.31 -9.42 -18.97
CA SER A 383 -9.97 -8.85 -18.92
C SER A 383 -10.06 -7.34 -18.75
N TYR A 384 -9.21 -6.78 -17.88
CA TYR A 384 -9.08 -5.35 -17.68
C TYR A 384 -7.60 -4.98 -17.73
N HIS A 385 -7.26 -3.97 -18.53
CA HIS A 385 -5.91 -3.46 -18.66
C HIS A 385 -5.78 -2.08 -18.02
N THR A 386 -4.67 -1.84 -17.32
CA THR A 386 -4.29 -0.50 -16.87
C THR A 386 -2.78 -0.29 -16.92
N GLU A 387 -2.36 0.88 -17.40
CA GLU A 387 -0.94 1.18 -17.63
C GLU A 387 -0.11 1.18 -16.34
N SER A 388 -0.63 1.75 -15.24
CA SER A 388 0.13 1.80 -13.99
C SER A 388 -0.71 2.02 -12.74
N ILE A 389 -0.20 1.51 -11.62
CA ILE A 389 -0.68 1.81 -10.26
C ILE A 389 0.53 2.17 -9.39
N LYS A 390 0.55 3.40 -8.87
CA LYS A 390 1.61 3.86 -7.96
C LYS A 390 1.67 3.01 -6.70
N HIS A 391 2.84 2.98 -6.06
CA HIS A 391 3.02 2.31 -4.78
C HIS A 391 2.06 2.90 -3.71
N TYR A 392 1.48 2.05 -2.86
CA TYR A 392 0.45 2.41 -1.87
C TYR A 392 -0.79 3.11 -2.43
N HIS A 393 -1.07 2.95 -3.73
CA HIS A 393 -2.30 3.44 -4.34
C HIS A 393 -3.18 2.29 -4.79
N ARG A 394 -4.47 2.60 -4.93
CA ARG A 394 -5.49 1.69 -5.45
C ARG A 394 -6.07 2.23 -6.74
N LYS A 395 -6.45 1.34 -7.64
CA LYS A 395 -7.21 1.64 -8.86
C LYS A 395 -8.59 1.03 -8.74
N TYR A 396 -9.60 1.87 -8.94
CA TYR A 396 -10.99 1.46 -9.07
C TYR A 396 -11.26 1.06 -10.52
N VAL A 397 -11.72 -0.17 -10.74
CA VAL A 397 -12.03 -0.69 -12.09
C VAL A 397 -13.43 -0.26 -12.54
N GLY A 398 -14.33 -0.02 -11.57
CA GLY A 398 -15.74 0.29 -11.83
C GLY A 398 -16.68 -0.75 -11.22
N PRO A 399 -17.98 -0.42 -11.17
CA PRO A 399 -19.01 -1.39 -10.81
C PRO A 399 -19.20 -2.39 -11.96
N LEU A 400 -19.35 -3.65 -11.59
CA LEU A 400 -19.73 -4.76 -12.42
C LEU A 400 -21.08 -5.29 -11.94
N TYR A 401 -21.92 -5.64 -12.90
CA TYR A 401 -23.23 -6.16 -12.64
C TYR A 401 -23.35 -7.54 -13.25
N LEU A 402 -23.58 -8.52 -12.38
CA LEU A 402 -23.80 -9.91 -12.76
C LEU A 402 -25.29 -10.14 -12.90
N VAL A 403 -25.70 -10.79 -13.99
CA VAL A 403 -27.07 -11.26 -14.19
C VAL A 403 -27.05 -12.78 -14.13
N PHE A 404 -27.82 -13.38 -13.23
CA PHE A 404 -27.90 -14.84 -13.08
C PHE A 404 -28.90 -15.46 -14.07
N LYS A 405 -28.65 -16.69 -14.53
CA LYS A 405 -29.56 -17.43 -15.43
C LYS A 405 -30.92 -17.70 -14.79
N GLU A 406 -31.93 -17.88 -15.64
CA GLU A 406 -33.31 -18.05 -15.17
C GLU A 406 -33.51 -19.45 -14.59
N GLY A 407 -34.28 -19.57 -13.50
CA GLY A 407 -34.59 -20.85 -12.87
C GLY A 407 -33.44 -21.50 -12.10
N ILE A 408 -32.26 -20.86 -12.03
CA ILE A 408 -31.15 -21.34 -11.20
C ILE A 408 -31.26 -20.72 -9.80
N ALA A 409 -31.27 -21.56 -8.77
CA ALA A 409 -31.16 -21.09 -7.40
C ALA A 409 -29.82 -20.38 -7.22
N ILE A 410 -29.86 -19.09 -6.83
CA ILE A 410 -28.66 -18.29 -6.67
C ILE A 410 -27.94 -18.77 -5.41
N SER A 411 -26.86 -19.54 -5.60
CA SER A 411 -26.03 -20.09 -4.53
C SER A 411 -24.68 -19.37 -4.46
N PRO A 412 -24.01 -19.40 -3.28
CA PRO A 412 -22.64 -18.91 -3.16
C PRO A 412 -21.72 -19.52 -4.23
N PHE A 413 -20.80 -18.72 -4.74
CA PHE A 413 -19.88 -19.16 -5.78
C PHE A 413 -18.49 -18.53 -5.61
N GLN A 414 -17.52 -19.10 -6.33
CA GLN A 414 -16.14 -18.66 -6.33
C GLN A 414 -15.77 -18.07 -7.68
N LEU A 415 -15.02 -16.98 -7.64
CA LEU A 415 -14.42 -16.32 -8.78
C LEU A 415 -12.91 -16.55 -8.74
N GLU A 416 -12.35 -17.10 -9.81
CA GLU A 416 -10.90 -17.17 -9.99
C GLU A 416 -10.42 -15.81 -10.53
N CYS A 417 -9.48 -15.16 -9.85
CA CYS A 417 -8.85 -13.96 -10.35
C CYS A 417 -7.33 -14.11 -10.39
N TRP A 418 -6.73 -13.55 -11.43
CA TRP A 418 -5.28 -13.39 -11.50
C TRP A 418 -4.91 -12.06 -12.12
N ALA A 419 -3.77 -11.53 -11.69
CA ALA A 419 -3.24 -10.29 -12.22
C ALA A 419 -1.76 -10.46 -12.59
N THR A 420 -1.37 -9.91 -13.74
CA THR A 420 0.02 -9.79 -14.18
C THR A 420 0.40 -8.31 -14.22
N ALA A 421 1.69 -8.03 -14.07
CA ALA A 421 2.26 -6.71 -14.30
C ALA A 421 3.61 -6.88 -14.98
N GLY A 422 3.98 -5.98 -15.88
CA GLY A 422 5.24 -6.06 -16.65
C GLY A 422 6.49 -6.11 -15.78
N ASN A 423 6.44 -5.58 -14.56
CA ASN A 423 7.53 -5.59 -13.59
C ASN A 423 7.30 -6.55 -12.40
N LEU A 424 6.34 -7.47 -12.50
CA LEU A 424 6.09 -8.51 -11.52
C LEU A 424 6.46 -9.89 -12.09
N GLN A 425 7.36 -10.60 -11.42
CA GLN A 425 7.86 -11.90 -11.89
C GLN A 425 6.82 -13.02 -11.77
N ASP A 426 6.05 -13.02 -10.69
CA ASP A 426 5.04 -14.02 -10.40
C ASP A 426 3.65 -13.41 -10.54
N ARG A 427 2.75 -14.06 -11.28
CA ARG A 427 1.35 -13.62 -11.35
C ARG A 427 0.69 -13.70 -9.97
N TYR A 428 -0.10 -12.69 -9.63
CA TYR A 428 -1.00 -12.74 -8.48
C TYR A 428 -2.15 -13.69 -8.81
N ASN A 429 -2.52 -14.59 -7.89
CA ASN A 429 -3.71 -15.43 -8.03
C ASN A 429 -4.48 -15.40 -6.72
N LYS A 430 -5.80 -15.23 -6.78
CA LYS A 430 -6.69 -15.32 -5.64
C LYS A 430 -8.03 -15.90 -6.07
N THR A 431 -8.67 -16.60 -5.15
CA THR A 431 -10.06 -17.03 -5.31
C THR A 431 -10.90 -16.12 -4.43
N LEU A 432 -11.86 -15.44 -5.05
CA LEU A 432 -12.76 -14.51 -4.38
C LEU A 432 -14.09 -15.24 -4.15
N ASN A 433 -14.58 -15.21 -2.91
CA ASN A 433 -15.82 -15.88 -2.53
C ASN A 433 -16.98 -14.88 -2.55
N PHE A 434 -18.08 -15.26 -3.19
CA PHE A 434 -19.34 -14.51 -3.19
C PHE A 434 -20.36 -15.26 -2.35
N ILE A 435 -20.96 -14.60 -1.36
CA ILE A 435 -22.09 -15.14 -0.60
C ILE A 435 -23.34 -14.39 -0.98
N VAL A 436 -24.38 -15.17 -1.25
CA VAL A 436 -25.69 -14.66 -1.62
C VAL A 436 -26.51 -14.55 -0.35
N ALA A 437 -26.88 -13.33 0.03
CA ALA A 437 -27.87 -13.13 1.06
C ALA A 437 -29.21 -12.85 0.38
N VAL A 438 -30.23 -13.63 0.72
CA VAL A 438 -31.60 -13.28 0.31
C VAL A 438 -32.13 -12.35 1.38
N ASP A 439 -32.32 -11.09 1.04
CA ASP A 439 -32.88 -10.11 1.96
C ASP A 439 -34.41 -10.25 1.94
N GLU A 440 -34.94 -10.76 3.05
CA GLU A 440 -36.38 -10.89 3.25
C GLU A 440 -37.00 -9.58 3.80
N GLU A 441 -36.19 -8.59 4.22
CA GLU A 441 -36.64 -7.44 5.03
C GLU A 441 -36.57 -6.06 4.36
N ALA A 442 -36.07 -5.91 3.13
CA ALA A 442 -35.89 -4.60 2.47
C ALA A 442 -37.20 -3.87 2.07
N GLN A 443 -38.15 -3.61 2.97
CA GLN A 443 -39.53 -3.21 2.65
C GLN A 443 -39.80 -1.75 2.19
N ASP A 444 -38.83 -0.83 2.10
CA ASP A 444 -39.19 0.61 2.02
C ASP A 444 -38.50 1.50 0.96
N GLU A 445 -37.63 0.98 0.08
CA GLU A 445 -37.14 1.77 -1.05
C GLU A 445 -38.07 1.64 -2.26
N LYS A 446 -39.00 2.60 -2.39
CA LYS A 446 -39.74 2.78 -3.65
C LYS A 446 -38.70 2.97 -4.76
N PRO A 447 -38.74 2.17 -5.84
CA PRO A 447 -37.85 2.41 -6.97
C PRO A 447 -38.07 3.85 -7.44
N ASP A 448 -36.98 4.57 -7.70
CA ASP A 448 -37.02 5.86 -8.38
C ASP A 448 -37.82 5.66 -9.67
N GLU A 449 -39.10 6.03 -9.65
CA GLU A 449 -39.86 6.19 -10.88
C GLU A 449 -39.04 7.18 -11.71
N PRO A 450 -38.62 6.84 -12.94
CA PRO A 450 -37.88 7.76 -13.78
C PRO A 450 -38.71 9.04 -13.81
N LEU A 451 -38.11 10.13 -13.31
CA LEU A 451 -38.70 11.45 -13.15
C LEU A 451 -39.70 11.65 -14.28
N GLN A 452 -41.00 11.54 -13.97
CA GLN A 452 -42.03 11.75 -14.97
C GLN A 452 -41.83 13.18 -15.45
N GLY A 453 -41.21 13.32 -16.62
CA GLY A 453 -41.10 14.59 -17.31
C GLY A 453 -42.51 15.11 -17.43
N LYS A 454 -42.84 16.12 -16.63
CA LYS A 454 -44.09 16.87 -16.77
C LYS A 454 -44.11 17.38 -18.19
N THR A 455 -44.89 16.72 -19.03
CA THR A 455 -45.13 17.06 -20.43
C THR A 455 -46.17 18.15 -20.52
#